data_AF-A0ABD6D3S5-F1
#
_entry.id   AF-A0ABD6D3S5-F1
#
_cell.length_a   1.000
_cell.length_b   1.000
_cell.length_c   1.000
_cell.angle_alpha   90.00
_cell.angle_beta   90.00
_cell.angle_gamma   90.00
#
_symmetry.space_group_name_H-M   'P 1'
#
loop_
_entity.id
_entity.type
_entity.pdbx_description
1 polymer ?
#
loop_
_entity_poly.entity_id
_entity_poly.type
_entity_poly.pdbx_seq_one_letter_code
_entity_poly.pdbx_strand_id
1 'polypeptide(L)' 'MEIDEEMRRQTVVSLAAVGLFLASLIGIGVVFDGSGGLPSNGALALVGALAGFVLLMAVIGVVLTRLNDDESTD' A
#
# COMPACT_ATOMS: atom_id res chain seq x y z
N MET A 1 3.34 1.76 -29.29
CA MET A 1 3.80 0.59 -28.52
C MET A 1 2.58 0.04 -27.82
N GLU A 2 2.14 -1.15 -28.19
CA GLU A 2 1.21 -1.98 -27.40
C GLU A 2 1.97 -2.37 -26.12
N ILE A 3 2.05 -1.44 -25.18
CA ILE A 3 2.31 -1.82 -23.80
C ILE A 3 1.00 -2.47 -23.38
N ASP A 4 0.96 -3.80 -23.38
CA ASP A 4 -0.18 -4.61 -22.94
C ASP A 4 -0.86 -3.91 -21.76
N GLU A 5 -2.14 -3.57 -21.92
CA GLU A 5 -2.91 -2.84 -20.89
C GLU A 5 -2.86 -3.58 -19.54
N GLU A 6 -2.72 -4.89 -19.59
CA GLU A 6 -2.53 -5.80 -18.46
C GLU A 6 -1.25 -5.51 -17.67
N MET A 7 -0.09 -5.41 -18.34
CA MET A 7 1.19 -5.06 -17.71
C MET A 7 1.15 -3.67 -17.08
N ARG A 8 0.43 -2.75 -17.71
CA ARG A 8 0.23 -1.39 -17.21
C ARG A 8 -0.62 -1.39 -15.94
N ARG A 9 -1.72 -2.13 -15.89
CA ARG A 9 -2.63 -2.18 -14.73
C ARG A 9 -1.94 -2.79 -13.51
N GLN A 10 -1.20 -3.88 -13.68
CA GLN A 10 -0.46 -4.51 -12.58
C GLN A 10 0.62 -3.57 -12.00
N THR A 11 1.36 -2.88 -12.88
CA THR A 11 2.38 -1.91 -12.47
C THR A 11 1.77 -0.72 -11.73
N VAL A 12 0.64 -0.21 -12.22
CA VAL A 12 -0.06 0.93 -11.60
C VAL A 12 -0.61 0.57 -10.22
N VAL A 13 -1.14 -0.65 -10.04
CA VAL A 13 -1.63 -1.11 -8.73
C VAL A 13 -0.50 -1.23 -7.72
N SER A 14 0.63 -1.84 -8.12
CA SER A 14 1.81 -1.94 -7.26
C SER A 14 2.35 -0.56 -6.88
N LEU A 15 2.48 0.34 -7.85
CA LEU A 15 2.95 1.70 -7.64
C LEU A 15 2.01 2.50 -6.73
N ALA A 16 0.69 2.35 -6.90
CA ALA A 16 -0.31 2.99 -6.06
C ALA A 16 -0.22 2.49 -4.61
N ALA A 17 -0.07 1.18 -4.40
CA ALA A 17 0.07 0.60 -3.07
C ALA A 17 1.33 1.09 -2.35
N VAL A 18 2.47 1.13 -3.05
CA VAL A 18 3.73 1.66 -2.52
C VAL A 18 3.61 3.16 -2.22
N GLY A 19 2.98 3.93 -3.11
CA GLY A 19 2.75 5.36 -2.91
C GLY A 19 1.90 5.64 -1.67
N LEU A 20 0.84 4.86 -1.47
CA LEU A 20 -0.05 4.99 -0.31
C LEU A 20 0.69 4.63 1.00
N PHE A 21 1.54 3.61 0.96
CA PHE A 21 2.40 3.25 2.09
C PHE A 21 3.36 4.36 2.47
N LEU A 22 4.07 4.92 1.48
CA LEU A 22 4.98 6.05 1.68
C LEU A 22 4.26 7.27 2.24
N ALA A 23 3.08 7.62 1.71
CA ALA A 23 2.27 8.72 2.22
C ALA A 23 1.89 8.52 3.69
N SER A 24 1.58 7.29 4.09
CA SER A 24 1.29 6.94 5.49
C SER A 24 2.52 7.13 6.39
N LEU A 25 3.70 6.66 5.97
CA LEU A 25 4.94 6.86 6.71
C LEU A 25 5.29 8.34 6.87
N ILE A 26 5.15 9.13 5.80
CA ILE A 26 5.39 10.58 5.84
C ILE A 26 4.39 11.24 6.78
N GLY A 27 3.10 10.88 6.71
CA GLY A 27 2.08 11.40 7.60
C GLY A 27 2.38 11.14 9.08
N ILE A 28 2.82 9.92 9.41
CA ILE A 28 3.25 9.56 10.76
C ILE A 28 4.50 10.36 11.16
N GLY A 29 5.46 10.49 10.25
CA GLY A 29 6.66 11.30 10.48
C GLY A 29 6.31 12.75 10.82
N VAL A 30 5.40 13.38 10.07
CA VAL A 30 4.98 14.77 10.30
C VAL A 30 4.16 14.93 11.59
N VAL A 31 3.25 13.99 11.88
CA VAL A 31 2.38 14.06 13.08
C VAL A 31 3.15 13.82 14.37
N PHE A 32 4.14 12.94 14.34
CA PHE A 32 4.93 12.55 15.52
C PHE A 32 6.33 13.15 15.52
N ASP A 33 6.60 14.16 14.68
CA ASP A 33 7.85 14.91 14.67
C ASP A 33 8.04 15.59 16.03
N GLY A 34 8.95 15.05 16.83
CA GLY A 34 9.24 15.49 18.19
C GLY A 34 10.70 15.91 18.30
N SER A 35 10.96 17.04 18.97
CA SER A 35 12.26 17.70 19.10
C SER A 35 13.36 16.90 19.83
N GLY A 36 13.14 15.62 20.13
CA GLY A 36 14.08 14.72 20.83
C GLY A 36 14.09 13.28 20.31
N GLY A 37 13.47 12.99 19.17
CA GLY A 37 13.38 11.64 18.59
C GLY A 37 11.96 11.10 18.55
N LEU A 38 11.81 9.84 18.12
CA LEU A 38 10.49 9.23 17.90
C LEU A 38 9.83 8.88 19.25
N PRO A 39 8.71 9.51 19.63
CA PRO A 39 8.00 9.18 20.87
C PRO A 39 7.45 7.74 20.80
N SER A 40 7.24 7.09 21.96
CA SER A 40 6.70 5.73 22.05
C SER A 40 5.38 5.55 21.28
N ASN A 41 4.54 6.59 21.26
CA ASN A 41 3.30 6.62 20.50
C ASN A 41 3.55 6.66 18.98
N GLY A 42 4.58 7.38 18.52
CA GLY A 42 5.00 7.39 17.12
C GLY A 42 5.57 6.05 16.67
N ALA A 43 6.30 5.37 17.55
CA ALA A 43 6.78 4.00 17.29
C ALA A 43 5.63 3.01 17.14
N LEU A 44 4.61 3.07 18.01
CA LEU A 44 3.39 2.25 17.87
C LEU A 44 2.61 2.59 16.60
N ALA A 45 2.54 3.86 16.22
CA ALA A 45 1.90 4.28 14.97
C ALA A 45 2.62 3.71 13.74
N LEU A 46 3.97 3.69 13.73
CA LEU A 46 4.75 3.05 12.67
C LEU A 46 4.48 1.55 12.57
N VAL A 47 4.47 0.84 13.70
CA VAL A 47 4.13 -0.59 13.74
C VAL A 47 2.69 -0.82 13.23
N GLY A 48 1.76 0.03 13.63
CA GLY A 48 0.38 0.03 13.13
C GLY A 48 0.29 0.25 11.63
N ALA A 49 1.05 1.19 11.06
CA ALA A 49 1.10 1.41 9.62
C ALA A 49 1.73 0.25 8.86
N LEU A 50 2.76 -0.39 9.41
CA LEU A 50 3.34 -1.61 8.83
C LEU A 50 2.32 -2.76 8.84
N ALA A 51 1.66 -3.02 9.97
CA ALA A 51 0.62 -4.03 10.07
C ALA A 51 -0.55 -3.74 9.12
N GLY A 52 -0.99 -2.48 9.06
CA GLY A 52 -2.02 -2.01 8.14
C GLY A 52 -1.63 -2.17 6.68
N PHE A 53 -0.38 -1.91 6.32
CA PHE A 53 0.13 -2.11 4.97
C PHE A 53 0.13 -3.58 4.54
N VAL A 54 0.56 -4.48 5.44
CA VAL A 54 0.49 -5.93 5.18
C VAL A 54 -0.95 -6.37 4.97
N LEU A 55 -1.87 -5.88 5.81
CA LEU A 55 -3.30 -6.19 5.70
C LEU A 55 -3.91 -5.63 4.40
N LEU A 56 -3.52 -4.42 4.01
CA LEU A 56 -3.89 -3.80 2.74
C LEU A 56 -3.38 -4.63 1.56
N MET A 57 -2.14 -5.11 1.59
CA MET A 57 -1.61 -5.98 0.54
C MET A 57 -2.34 -7.31 0.46
N ALA A 58 -2.76 -7.88 1.60
CA ALA A 58 -3.60 -9.08 1.62
C ALA A 58 -4.96 -8.82 0.95
N VAL A 59 -5.59 -7.67 1.23
CA VAL A 59 -6.84 -7.26 0.59
C VAL A 59 -6.65 -7.03 -0.91
N ILE A 60 -5.59 -6.34 -1.33
CA ILE A 60 -5.27 -6.11 -2.75
C ILE A 60 -5.07 -7.45 -3.47
N GLY A 61 -4.34 -8.39 -2.87
CA GLY A 61 -4.15 -9.73 -3.43
C GLY A 61 -5.47 -10.45 -3.67
N VAL A 62 -6.37 -10.44 -2.68
CA VAL A 62 -7.71 -11.04 -2.80
C VAL A 62 -8.55 -10.34 -3.87
N VAL A 63 -8.54 -9.01 -3.93
CA VAL A 63 -9.27 -8.24 -4.93
C VAL A 63 -8.74 -8.53 -6.35
N LEU A 64 -7.42 -8.58 -6.53
CA LEU A 64 -6.82 -8.87 -7.82
C LEU A 64 -7.19 -10.28 -8.29
N THR A 65 -7.12 -11.30 -7.43
CA THR A 65 -7.55 -12.66 -7.76
C THR A 65 -9.02 -12.69 -8.20
N ARG A 66 -9.90 -11.98 -7.49
CA ARG A 66 -11.33 -11.92 -7.87
C ARG A 66 -11.58 -11.21 -9.20
N LEU A 67 -10.87 -10.11 -9.46
CA LEU A 67 -10.98 -9.40 -10.74
C LEU A 67 -10.44 -10.21 -11.91
N ASN A 68 -9.55 -11.17 -11.66
CA ASN A 68 -8.97 -12.05 -12.68
C ASN A 68 -9.83 -13.29 -12.97
N ASP A 69 -10.68 -13.72 -12.02
CA ASP A 69 -11.61 -14.83 -12.22
C ASP A 69 -12.78 -14.44 -13.16
N ASP A 70 -13.28 -13.20 -13.09
CA ASP A 70 -14.37 -12.71 -13.96
C ASP A 70 -13.99 -12.64 -15.45
N GLU A 71 -12.70 -12.50 -15.78
CA GLU A 71 -12.21 -12.41 -17.17
C GLU A 71 -12.03 -13.78 -17.83
N SER A 72 -12.07 -14.87 -17.05
CA SER A 72 -11.85 -16.25 -17.54
C SER A 72 -13.12 -16.96 -18.05
N THR A 73 -14.26 -16.26 -18.04
CA THR A 73 -15.55 -16.75 -18.55
C THR A 73 -15.97 -15.97 -19.79
N ASP A 74 -15.17 -16.02 -20.86
CA ASP A 74 -15.61 -15.80 -22.24
C ASP A 74 -14.79 -16.67 -23.21
#